data_AF-A0A975ETA1-F1
#
_entry.id   AF-A0A975ETA1-F1
#
_cell.length_a   1.000
_cell.length_b   1.000
_cell.length_c   1.000
_cell.angle_alpha   90.00
_cell.angle_beta   90.00
_cell.angle_gamma   90.00
#
_symmetry.space_group_name_H-M   'P 1'
#
loop_
_entity.id
_entity.type
_entity.pdbx_description
1 polymer ?
#
loop_
_entity_poly.entity_id
_entity_poly.type
_entity_poly.pdbx_seq_one_letter_code
_entity_poly.pdbx_strand_id
1 'polypeptide(L)'
;MEILDITRIIHIFAGFTAFFAAPIALIMKKGGASHIQIGKAFVWAMGIATATAFINSLFIWIPFLLMLSVFSFYNVLIGVRAIRFFRGEEPSTLDNVIHLIALLFAAALFGYGIYGYATAPQNFVWILSVVFGALGMFGISKNYRMIRKEHDRSTWMRFHISGMLSGYIAAVTAFSATSLDFLPGLVQWLWPTVLFTPIIAWHQRRVKKTVLVGAAGLLLFMPGTLLAGNPDLSPCLTGDCAIPAKKGTLTITVTSAKNGGVVYLRVMNAENEKVGECKGEVVDGQMTCTVDGLAPGQYAVAAFQDLNGDEEMNANMFGMPTEPYGFSNNARGNFGPPSFDDQLFEMDGDKSITFKVK
;
A
#
# COMPACT_ATOMS: atom_id res chain seq x y z
N MET A 1 -30.25 -5.65 31.47
CA MET A 1 -29.86 -4.64 30.48
C MET A 1 -30.72 -4.85 29.26
N GLU A 2 -31.31 -3.79 28.72
CA GLU A 2 -32.03 -3.87 27.45
C GLU A 2 -31.03 -4.15 26.32
N ILE A 3 -31.49 -4.76 25.22
CA ILE A 3 -30.64 -5.12 24.06
C ILE A 3 -29.83 -3.90 23.58
N LEU A 4 -30.44 -2.70 23.60
CA LEU A 4 -29.83 -1.44 23.19
C LEU A 4 -28.67 -0.98 24.07
N ASP A 5 -28.74 -1.25 25.38
CA ASP A 5 -27.64 -0.91 26.29
C ASP A 5 -26.42 -1.78 25.99
N ILE A 6 -26.66 -3.08 25.77
CA ILE A 6 -25.61 -4.06 25.49
C ILE A 6 -24.93 -3.72 24.16
N THR A 7 -25.70 -3.51 23.11
CA THR A 7 -25.16 -3.19 21.78
C THR A 7 -24.45 -1.84 21.76
N ARG A 8 -24.94 -0.84 22.50
CA ARG A 8 -24.25 0.45 22.68
C ARG A 8 -22.91 0.28 23.38
N ILE A 9 -22.85 -0.47 24.48
CA ILE A 9 -21.60 -0.73 25.21
C ILE A 9 -20.60 -1.42 24.27
N ILE A 10 -21.01 -2.48 23.58
CA ILE A 10 -20.15 -3.20 22.62
C ILE A 10 -19.69 -2.26 21.50
N HIS A 11 -20.57 -1.41 20.97
CA HIS A 11 -20.23 -0.44 19.92
C HIS A 11 -19.15 0.54 20.39
N ILE A 12 -19.26 1.07 21.61
CA ILE A 12 -18.28 2.01 22.18
C ILE A 12 -16.91 1.34 22.30
N PHE A 13 -16.84 0.13 22.87
CA PHE A 13 -15.58 -0.61 23.01
C PHE A 13 -14.95 -0.96 21.65
N ALA A 14 -15.78 -1.38 20.69
CA ALA A 14 -15.33 -1.66 19.33
C ALA A 14 -14.80 -0.38 18.64
N GLY A 15 -15.54 0.73 18.72
CA GLY A 15 -15.12 2.03 18.20
C GLY A 15 -13.80 2.51 18.80
N PHE A 16 -13.64 2.42 20.12
CA PHE A 16 -12.41 2.77 20.82
C PHE A 16 -11.23 1.90 20.37
N THR A 17 -11.45 0.59 20.24
CA THR A 17 -10.43 -0.34 19.74
C THR A 17 -10.00 0.03 18.33
N ALA A 18 -10.94 0.30 17.42
CA ALA A 18 -10.64 0.70 16.05
C ALA A 18 -9.89 2.05 16.00
N PHE A 19 -10.29 3.01 16.84
CA PHE A 19 -9.68 4.34 16.91
C PHE A 19 -8.18 4.27 17.25
N PHE A 20 -7.78 3.46 18.23
CA PHE A 20 -6.38 3.35 18.63
C PHE A 20 -5.58 2.33 17.79
N ALA A 21 -6.21 1.26 17.32
CA ALA A 21 -5.52 0.24 16.54
C ALA A 21 -4.95 0.80 15.22
N ALA A 22 -5.68 1.69 14.54
CA ALA A 22 -5.22 2.22 13.25
C ALA A 22 -3.93 3.06 13.34
N PRO A 23 -3.79 4.08 14.20
CA PRO A 23 -2.53 4.80 14.40
C PRO A 23 -1.37 3.89 14.80
N ILE A 24 -1.61 2.93 15.70
CA ILE A 24 -0.60 1.96 16.11
C ILE A 24 -0.13 1.14 14.89
N ALA A 25 -1.05 0.60 14.10
CA ALA A 25 -0.73 -0.16 12.89
C ALA A 25 0.06 0.66 11.85
N LEU A 26 -0.17 1.97 11.75
CA LEU A 26 0.55 2.86 10.84
C LEU A 26 2.01 3.08 11.25
N ILE A 27 2.31 3.06 12.54
CA ILE A 27 3.68 3.24 13.06
C ILE A 27 4.48 1.94 12.95
N MET A 28 3.82 0.78 13.07
CA MET A 28 4.48 -0.52 12.98
C MET A 28 5.16 -0.78 11.62
N LYS A 29 6.10 -1.74 11.62
CA LYS A 29 6.73 -2.27 10.41
C LYS A 29 5.67 -2.94 9.52
N LYS A 30 5.51 -2.43 8.30
CA LYS A 30 4.49 -2.86 7.35
C LYS A 30 4.76 -4.32 6.96
N GLY A 31 3.71 -5.13 6.96
CA GLY A 31 3.82 -6.58 6.74
C GLY A 31 4.44 -7.41 7.88
N GLY A 32 4.94 -6.78 8.95
CA GLY A 32 5.44 -7.50 10.13
C GLY A 32 4.32 -8.07 11.00
N ALA A 33 4.65 -9.00 11.89
CA ALA A 33 3.69 -9.67 12.78
C ALA A 33 2.84 -8.66 13.58
N SER A 34 3.46 -7.64 14.18
CA SER A 34 2.74 -6.61 14.95
C SER A 34 1.75 -5.81 14.10
N HIS A 35 2.14 -5.40 12.88
CA HIS A 35 1.23 -4.71 11.96
C HIS A 35 0.05 -5.59 11.57
N ILE A 36 0.29 -6.88 11.31
CA ILE A 36 -0.76 -7.84 10.97
C ILE A 36 -1.73 -8.04 12.14
N GLN A 37 -1.23 -8.22 13.36
CA GLN A 37 -2.09 -8.47 14.52
C GLN A 37 -2.91 -7.23 14.89
N ILE A 38 -2.30 -6.05 14.94
CA ILE A 38 -3.02 -4.79 15.20
C ILE A 38 -3.99 -4.47 14.06
N GLY A 39 -3.60 -4.73 12.80
CA GLY A 39 -4.48 -4.61 11.64
C GLY A 39 -5.70 -5.51 11.73
N LYS A 40 -5.54 -6.77 12.17
CA LYS A 40 -6.67 -7.67 12.45
C LYS A 40 -7.58 -7.14 13.55
N ALA A 41 -7.01 -6.63 14.65
CA ALA A 41 -7.78 -6.02 15.73
C ALA A 41 -8.63 -4.85 15.22
N PHE A 42 -8.06 -3.97 14.38
CA PHE A 42 -8.79 -2.89 13.72
C PHE A 42 -9.95 -3.41 12.86
N VAL A 43 -9.71 -4.42 12.02
CA VAL A 43 -10.74 -4.98 11.12
C VAL A 43 -11.89 -5.61 11.91
N TRP A 44 -11.58 -6.41 12.93
CA TRP A 44 -12.60 -7.01 13.80
C TRP A 44 -13.40 -5.96 14.56
N ALA A 45 -12.73 -4.96 15.11
CA ALA A 45 -13.37 -3.84 15.79
C ALA A 45 -14.33 -3.09 14.86
N MET A 46 -13.91 -2.78 13.63
CA MET A 46 -14.78 -2.15 12.62
C MET A 46 -15.98 -3.03 12.24
N GLY A 47 -15.79 -4.34 12.12
CA GLY A 47 -16.89 -5.29 11.87
C GLY A 47 -17.90 -5.34 13.00
N ILE A 48 -17.44 -5.40 14.25
CA ILE A 48 -18.30 -5.40 15.45
C ILE A 48 -19.04 -4.06 15.58
N ALA A 49 -18.35 -2.92 15.36
CA ALA A 49 -18.97 -1.60 15.37
C ALA A 49 -20.08 -1.49 14.30
N THR A 50 -19.85 -2.07 13.12
CA THR A 50 -20.84 -2.09 12.03
C THR A 50 -22.03 -2.98 12.37
N ALA A 51 -21.81 -4.17 12.91
CA ALA A 51 -22.88 -5.09 13.31
C ALA A 51 -23.75 -4.49 14.43
N THR A 52 -23.13 -3.88 15.43
CA THR A 52 -23.86 -3.20 16.53
C THR A 52 -24.60 -1.95 16.05
N ALA A 53 -24.02 -1.16 15.14
CA ALA A 53 -24.70 -0.03 14.51
C ALA A 53 -25.93 -0.49 13.71
N PHE A 54 -25.79 -1.60 12.97
CA PHE A 54 -26.89 -2.21 12.23
C PHE A 54 -28.03 -2.59 13.18
N ILE A 55 -27.75 -3.31 14.26
CA ILE A 55 -28.75 -3.70 15.26
C ILE A 55 -29.43 -2.46 15.84
N ASN A 56 -28.65 -1.48 16.31
CA ASN A 56 -29.18 -0.24 16.90
C ASN A 56 -30.11 0.50 15.94
N SER A 57 -29.76 0.56 14.67
CA SER A 57 -30.56 1.24 13.65
C SER A 57 -31.90 0.59 13.34
N LEU A 58 -32.07 -0.70 13.64
CA LEU A 58 -33.36 -1.40 13.51
C LEU A 58 -34.35 -0.96 14.61
N PHE A 59 -33.85 -0.55 15.77
CA PHE A 59 -34.66 -0.11 16.91
C PHE A 59 -34.83 1.40 16.95
N ILE A 60 -33.72 2.13 16.77
CA ILE A 60 -33.67 3.59 16.73
C ILE A 60 -33.52 3.93 15.25
N TRP A 61 -34.64 4.12 14.55
CA TRP A 61 -34.70 4.24 13.10
C TRP A 61 -33.91 5.47 12.59
N ILE A 62 -32.60 5.27 12.35
CA ILE A 62 -31.68 6.28 11.82
C ILE A 62 -31.01 5.69 10.56
N PRO A 63 -31.71 5.68 9.41
CA PRO A 63 -31.25 5.03 8.19
C PRO A 63 -29.90 5.57 7.67
N PHE A 64 -29.66 6.86 7.89
CA PHE A 64 -28.43 7.52 7.48
C PHE A 64 -27.18 6.86 8.11
N LEU A 65 -27.15 6.69 9.43
CA LEU A 65 -25.98 6.14 10.12
C LEU A 65 -25.79 4.64 9.82
N LEU A 66 -26.88 3.90 9.62
CA LEU A 66 -26.85 2.52 9.15
C LEU A 66 -26.14 2.39 7.79
N MET A 67 -26.53 3.22 6.83
CA MET A 67 -25.95 3.19 5.49
C MET A 67 -24.47 3.61 5.51
N LEU A 68 -24.12 4.59 6.36
CA LEU A 68 -22.73 5.02 6.55
C LEU A 68 -21.86 3.92 7.19
N SER A 69 -22.39 3.11 8.12
CA SER A 69 -21.61 2.02 8.72
C SER A 69 -21.27 0.93 7.70
N VAL A 70 -22.23 0.57 6.83
CA VAL A 70 -21.97 -0.39 5.73
C VAL A 70 -20.93 0.16 4.76
N PHE A 71 -21.02 1.44 4.40
CA PHE A 71 -20.04 2.08 3.53
C PHE A 71 -18.63 2.09 4.14
N SER A 72 -18.49 2.42 5.43
CA SER A 72 -17.21 2.41 6.12
C SER A 72 -16.59 1.01 6.16
N PHE A 73 -17.38 -0.01 6.53
CA PHE A 73 -16.90 -1.38 6.59
C PHE A 73 -16.55 -1.95 5.22
N TYR A 74 -17.30 -1.59 4.17
CA TYR A 74 -16.95 -1.95 2.79
C TYR A 74 -15.52 -1.51 2.43
N ASN A 75 -15.13 -0.27 2.78
CA ASN A 75 -13.78 0.24 2.52
C ASN A 75 -12.70 -0.58 3.24
N VAL A 76 -12.94 -0.97 4.49
CA VAL A 76 -12.02 -1.84 5.24
C VAL A 76 -11.95 -3.23 4.60
N LEU A 77 -13.08 -3.82 4.24
CA LEU A 77 -13.16 -5.13 3.61
C LEU A 77 -12.40 -5.19 2.30
N ILE A 78 -12.58 -4.23 1.38
CA ILE A 78 -11.82 -4.21 0.13
C ILE A 78 -10.31 -4.05 0.38
N GLY A 79 -9.93 -3.29 1.41
CA GLY A 79 -8.53 -3.10 1.77
C GLY A 79 -7.89 -4.40 2.24
N VAL A 80 -8.59 -5.19 3.06
CA VAL A 80 -8.11 -6.51 3.50
C VAL A 80 -8.10 -7.50 2.33
N ARG A 81 -9.16 -7.50 1.51
CA ARG A 81 -9.27 -8.43 0.38
C ARG A 81 -8.25 -8.17 -0.71
N ALA A 82 -7.78 -6.94 -0.88
CA ALA A 82 -6.69 -6.61 -1.79
C ALA A 82 -5.39 -7.38 -1.48
N ILE A 83 -5.16 -7.82 -0.23
CA ILE A 83 -3.99 -8.65 0.11
C ILE A 83 -4.08 -10.04 -0.53
N ARG A 84 -5.29 -10.59 -0.74
CA ARG A 84 -5.48 -11.86 -1.44
C ARG A 84 -5.08 -11.74 -2.90
N PHE A 85 -5.51 -10.66 -3.54
CA PHE A 85 -5.16 -10.36 -4.93
C PHE A 85 -3.67 -10.06 -5.08
N PHE A 86 -3.06 -9.41 -4.09
CA PHE A 86 -1.60 -9.24 -4.02
C PHE A 86 -0.85 -10.59 -4.01
N ARG A 87 -1.44 -11.64 -3.45
CA ARG A 87 -0.90 -13.01 -3.44
C ARG A 87 -1.23 -13.82 -4.69
N GLY A 88 -1.89 -13.22 -5.68
CA GLY A 88 -2.29 -13.88 -6.93
C GLY A 88 -3.57 -14.70 -6.84
N GLU A 89 -4.38 -14.53 -5.79
CA GLU A 89 -5.71 -15.15 -5.75
C GLU A 89 -6.69 -14.40 -6.65
N GLU A 90 -7.55 -15.14 -7.36
CA GLU A 90 -8.60 -14.56 -8.21
C GLU A 90 -9.82 -14.07 -7.40
N PRO A 91 -10.59 -13.09 -7.92
CA PRO A 91 -11.85 -12.66 -7.31
C PRO A 91 -12.85 -13.80 -7.18
N SER A 92 -13.31 -14.03 -5.95
CA SER A 92 -14.30 -15.04 -5.58
C SER A 92 -15.74 -14.53 -5.72
N THR A 93 -16.73 -15.43 -5.68
CA THR A 93 -18.15 -15.06 -5.64
C THR A 93 -18.48 -14.13 -4.46
N LEU A 94 -17.78 -14.28 -3.34
CA LEU A 94 -17.92 -13.41 -2.18
C LEU A 94 -17.56 -11.94 -2.49
N ASP A 95 -16.59 -11.70 -3.37
CA ASP A 95 -16.27 -10.33 -3.81
C ASP A 95 -17.45 -9.68 -4.54
N ASN A 96 -18.14 -10.45 -5.39
CA ASN A 96 -19.30 -9.97 -6.13
C ASN A 96 -20.44 -9.63 -5.18
N VAL A 97 -20.70 -10.49 -4.18
CA VAL A 97 -21.73 -10.26 -3.17
C VAL A 97 -21.42 -9.01 -2.34
N ILE A 98 -20.16 -8.83 -1.90
CA ILE A 98 -19.74 -7.64 -1.15
C ILE A 98 -19.98 -6.36 -1.95
N HIS A 99 -19.60 -6.33 -3.24
CA HIS A 99 -19.82 -5.16 -4.09
C HIS A 99 -21.30 -4.89 -4.35
N LEU A 100 -22.10 -5.94 -4.60
CA LEU A 100 -23.53 -5.81 -4.84
C LEU A 100 -24.25 -5.23 -3.60
N ILE A 101 -24.01 -5.79 -2.42
CA ILE A 101 -24.59 -5.29 -1.17
C ILE A 101 -24.20 -3.82 -0.96
N ALA A 102 -22.91 -3.50 -1.06
CA ALA A 102 -22.44 -2.13 -0.88
C ALA A 102 -23.09 -1.16 -1.88
N LEU A 103 -23.25 -1.57 -3.14
CA LEU A 103 -23.87 -0.74 -4.18
C LEU A 103 -25.36 -0.50 -3.91
N LEU A 104 -26.09 -1.52 -3.44
CA LEU A 104 -27.50 -1.39 -3.05
C LEU A 104 -27.66 -0.40 -1.89
N PHE A 105 -26.80 -0.49 -0.87
CA PHE A 105 -26.82 0.46 0.25
C PHE A 105 -26.46 1.88 -0.18
N ALA A 106 -25.47 2.06 -1.07
CA ALA A 106 -25.10 3.37 -1.59
C ALA A 106 -26.23 4.00 -2.44
N ALA A 107 -26.91 3.20 -3.26
CA ALA A 107 -28.08 3.63 -4.03
C ALA A 107 -29.27 3.98 -3.12
N ALA A 108 -29.51 3.18 -2.07
CA ALA A 108 -30.54 3.46 -1.08
C ALA A 108 -30.26 4.76 -0.32
N LEU A 109 -28.99 5.03 0.05
CA LEU A 109 -28.58 6.28 0.68
C LEU A 109 -28.76 7.49 -0.24
N PHE A 110 -28.42 7.35 -1.52
CA PHE A 110 -28.63 8.39 -2.52
C PHE A 110 -30.12 8.71 -2.69
N GLY A 111 -30.97 7.68 -2.84
CA GLY A 111 -32.42 7.84 -2.94
C GLY A 111 -33.05 8.44 -1.68
N TYR A 112 -32.61 7.99 -0.50
CA TYR A 112 -33.03 8.55 0.79
C TYR A 112 -32.69 10.04 0.90
N GLY A 113 -31.50 10.43 0.44
CA GLY A 113 -31.10 11.84 0.36
C GLY A 113 -31.99 12.67 -0.57
N ILE A 114 -32.29 12.18 -1.78
CA ILE A 114 -33.16 12.87 -2.74
C ILE A 114 -34.57 13.06 -2.15
N TYR A 115 -35.14 11.98 -1.61
CA TYR A 115 -36.46 12.01 -1.00
C TYR A 115 -36.54 12.99 0.18
N GLY A 116 -35.55 12.95 1.07
CA GLY A 116 -35.47 13.86 2.21
C GLY A 116 -35.26 15.31 1.80
N TYR A 117 -34.41 15.56 0.80
CA TYR A 117 -34.17 16.92 0.29
C TYR A 117 -35.43 17.54 -0.33
N ALA A 118 -36.23 16.74 -1.04
CA ALA A 118 -37.50 17.19 -1.62
C ALA A 118 -38.55 17.59 -0.56
N THR A 119 -38.47 17.03 0.66
CA THR A 119 -39.44 17.27 1.73
C THR A 119 -38.96 18.31 2.76
N ALA A 120 -37.65 18.37 3.03
CA ALA A 120 -37.08 19.27 4.04
C ALA A 120 -35.66 19.72 3.67
N PRO A 121 -35.48 20.61 2.65
CA PRO A 121 -34.19 20.92 2.05
C PRO A 121 -33.16 21.54 3.01
N GLN A 122 -33.60 22.07 4.15
CA GLN A 122 -32.73 22.68 5.16
C GLN A 122 -32.00 21.67 6.06
N ASN A 123 -32.41 20.40 6.07
CA ASN A 123 -31.74 19.40 6.90
C ASN A 123 -30.47 18.89 6.19
N PHE A 124 -29.33 19.17 6.83
CA PHE A 124 -28.00 18.86 6.33
C PHE A 124 -27.77 17.36 6.05
N VAL A 125 -28.46 16.47 6.77
CA VAL A 125 -28.35 15.01 6.58
C VAL A 125 -28.76 14.58 5.16
N TRP A 126 -29.71 15.28 4.52
CA TRP A 126 -30.12 14.95 3.16
C TRP A 126 -29.03 15.24 2.16
N ILE A 127 -28.36 16.40 2.29
CA ILE A 127 -27.23 16.79 1.46
C ILE A 127 -26.11 15.77 1.64
N LEU A 128 -25.77 15.40 2.88
CA LEU A 128 -24.76 14.38 3.15
C LEU A 128 -25.12 13.03 2.52
N SER A 129 -26.38 12.61 2.61
CA SER A 129 -26.87 11.34 2.04
C SER A 129 -26.72 11.30 0.52
N VAL A 130 -27.09 12.37 -0.18
CA VAL A 130 -26.89 12.48 -1.64
C VAL A 130 -25.40 12.41 -1.99
N VAL A 131 -24.56 13.19 -1.30
CA VAL A 131 -23.12 13.24 -1.59
C VAL A 131 -22.44 11.90 -1.32
N PHE A 132 -22.65 11.29 -0.16
CA PHE A 132 -22.04 10.00 0.18
C PHE A 132 -22.61 8.86 -0.66
N GLY A 133 -23.91 8.88 -0.98
CA GLY A 133 -24.52 7.90 -1.87
C GLY A 133 -23.91 7.95 -3.28
N ALA A 134 -23.75 9.14 -3.86
CA ALA A 134 -23.15 9.32 -5.18
C ALA A 134 -21.67 8.92 -5.22
N LEU A 135 -20.88 9.39 -4.25
CA LEU A 135 -19.47 9.02 -4.12
C LEU A 135 -19.30 7.51 -3.88
N GLY A 136 -20.17 6.93 -3.07
CA GLY A 136 -20.21 5.50 -2.80
C GLY A 136 -20.46 4.68 -4.06
N MET A 137 -21.51 4.99 -4.81
CA MET A 137 -21.81 4.30 -6.07
C MET A 137 -20.63 4.41 -7.05
N PHE A 138 -20.10 5.61 -7.27
CA PHE A 138 -18.95 5.82 -8.16
C PHE A 138 -17.72 5.02 -7.71
N GLY A 139 -17.37 5.09 -6.43
CA GLY A 139 -16.22 4.40 -5.85
C GLY A 139 -16.35 2.87 -5.94
N ILE A 140 -17.52 2.33 -5.56
CA ILE A 140 -17.80 0.88 -5.60
C ILE A 140 -17.78 0.36 -7.04
N SER A 141 -18.42 1.05 -7.98
CA SER A 141 -18.41 0.66 -9.40
C SER A 141 -17.03 0.75 -10.03
N LYS A 142 -16.20 1.72 -9.61
CA LYS A 142 -14.80 1.80 -10.02
C LYS A 142 -13.99 0.63 -9.46
N ASN A 143 -14.12 0.35 -8.16
CA ASN A 143 -13.43 -0.77 -7.52
C ASN A 143 -13.79 -2.10 -8.16
N TYR A 144 -15.08 -2.37 -8.37
CA TYR A 144 -15.56 -3.59 -9.03
C TYR A 144 -14.95 -3.81 -10.42
N ARG A 145 -14.79 -2.73 -11.21
CA ARG A 145 -14.12 -2.80 -12.51
C ARG A 145 -12.62 -3.03 -12.38
N MET A 146 -11.99 -2.40 -11.39
CA MET A 146 -10.55 -2.53 -11.16
C MET A 146 -10.17 -3.95 -10.73
N ILE A 147 -10.97 -4.60 -9.85
CA ILE A 147 -10.63 -5.95 -9.37
C ILE A 147 -10.54 -7.00 -10.48
N ARG A 148 -11.19 -6.74 -11.63
CA ARG A 148 -11.29 -7.67 -12.77
C ARG A 148 -10.33 -7.37 -13.91
N LYS A 149 -9.70 -6.19 -13.89
CA LYS A 149 -8.85 -5.71 -15.00
C LYS A 149 -7.39 -5.61 -14.58
N GLU A 150 -7.17 -5.18 -13.36
CA GLU A 150 -5.83 -4.91 -12.86
C GLU A 150 -5.19 -6.17 -12.30
N HIS A 151 -3.89 -6.34 -12.51
CA HIS A 151 -3.12 -7.46 -11.94
C HIS A 151 -1.83 -6.98 -11.26
N ASP A 152 -1.57 -5.67 -11.26
CA ASP A 152 -0.38 -5.08 -10.68
C ASP A 152 -0.39 -5.09 -9.13
N ARG A 153 0.69 -5.64 -8.55
CA ARG A 153 0.95 -5.69 -7.10
C ARG A 153 0.93 -4.31 -6.47
N SER A 154 1.46 -3.29 -7.15
CA SER A 154 1.48 -1.92 -6.60
C SER A 154 0.07 -1.35 -6.47
N THR A 155 -0.85 -1.73 -7.36
CA THR A 155 -2.27 -1.37 -7.27
C THR A 155 -2.95 -2.04 -6.10
N TRP A 156 -2.70 -3.32 -5.84
CA TRP A 156 -3.27 -4.00 -4.67
C TRP A 156 -2.79 -3.42 -3.35
N MET A 157 -1.51 -3.04 -3.28
CA MET A 157 -0.99 -2.34 -2.10
C MET A 157 -1.66 -0.98 -1.91
N ARG A 158 -1.90 -0.23 -2.99
CA ARG A 158 -2.67 1.02 -2.92
C ARG A 158 -4.10 0.79 -2.45
N PHE A 159 -4.76 -0.28 -2.90
CA PHE A 159 -6.10 -0.67 -2.44
C PHE A 159 -6.13 -1.03 -0.96
N HIS A 160 -5.12 -1.78 -0.48
CA HIS A 160 -4.99 -2.08 0.93
C HIS A 160 -4.87 -0.82 1.77
N ILE A 161 -3.90 0.05 1.43
CA ILE A 161 -3.65 1.29 2.16
C ILE A 161 -4.87 2.22 2.10
N SER A 162 -5.44 2.42 0.91
CA SER A 162 -6.59 3.32 0.73
C SER A 162 -7.84 2.81 1.44
N GLY A 163 -8.14 1.51 1.37
CA GLY A 163 -9.29 0.91 2.03
C GLY A 163 -9.21 1.03 3.55
N MET A 164 -8.05 0.68 4.13
CA MET A 164 -7.84 0.75 5.59
C MET A 164 -7.91 2.20 6.10
N LEU A 165 -7.26 3.14 5.42
CA LEU A 165 -7.27 4.56 5.81
C LEU A 165 -8.63 5.22 5.59
N SER A 166 -9.36 4.87 4.52
CA SER A 166 -10.70 5.44 4.26
C SER A 166 -11.70 4.96 5.32
N GLY A 167 -11.63 3.70 5.72
CA GLY A 167 -12.41 3.17 6.85
C GLY A 167 -12.06 3.86 8.17
N TYR A 168 -10.78 4.14 8.42
CA TYR A 168 -10.36 4.89 9.61
C TYR A 168 -10.86 6.34 9.60
N ILE A 169 -10.74 7.07 8.47
CA ILE A 169 -11.28 8.42 8.34
C ILE A 169 -12.79 8.42 8.64
N ALA A 170 -13.53 7.46 8.10
CA ALA A 170 -14.97 7.33 8.36
C ALA A 170 -15.26 7.06 9.85
N ALA A 171 -14.46 6.25 10.55
CA ALA A 171 -14.59 6.02 11.98
C ALA A 171 -14.33 7.29 12.81
N VAL A 172 -13.27 8.05 12.48
CA VAL A 172 -12.96 9.33 13.14
C VAL A 172 -14.04 10.37 12.86
N THR A 173 -14.58 10.43 11.64
CA THR A 173 -15.72 11.29 11.28
C THR A 173 -16.96 10.91 12.06
N ALA A 174 -17.28 9.62 12.21
CA ALA A 174 -18.44 9.17 12.99
C ALA A 174 -18.30 9.53 14.47
N PHE A 175 -17.13 9.31 15.08
CA PHE A 175 -16.83 9.75 16.44
C PHE A 175 -16.98 11.27 16.58
N SER A 176 -16.40 12.03 15.64
CA SER A 176 -16.47 13.48 15.63
C SER A 176 -17.92 14.01 15.56
N ALA A 177 -18.73 13.45 14.67
CA ALA A 177 -20.14 13.83 14.48
C ALA A 177 -21.05 13.47 15.67
N THR A 178 -20.60 12.62 16.59
CA THR A 178 -21.42 12.14 17.72
C THR A 178 -20.89 12.55 19.09
N SER A 179 -19.62 12.99 19.16
CA SER A 179 -18.93 13.23 20.44
C SER A 179 -18.21 14.59 20.52
N LEU A 180 -18.03 15.30 19.39
CA LEU A 180 -17.34 16.60 19.36
C LEU A 180 -18.32 17.75 19.11
N ASP A 181 -19.29 17.86 20.01
CA ASP A 181 -20.44 18.77 19.95
C ASP A 181 -20.02 20.24 19.89
N PHE A 182 -18.82 20.55 20.41
CA PHE A 182 -18.22 21.89 20.41
C PHE A 182 -17.77 22.34 19.02
N LEU A 183 -17.61 21.43 18.05
CA LEU A 183 -17.26 21.79 16.68
C LEU A 183 -18.53 22.21 15.92
N PRO A 184 -18.46 23.24 15.06
CA PRO A 184 -19.57 23.59 14.18
C PRO A 184 -19.96 22.42 13.27
N GLY A 185 -21.25 22.28 12.96
CA GLY A 185 -21.80 21.10 12.26
C GLY A 185 -20.95 20.63 11.07
N LEU A 186 -20.65 21.50 10.09
CA LEU A 186 -19.84 21.11 8.94
C LEU A 186 -18.42 20.63 9.30
N VAL A 187 -17.82 21.23 10.32
CA VAL A 187 -16.46 20.89 10.80
C VAL A 187 -16.46 19.49 11.38
N GLN A 188 -17.48 19.12 12.16
CA GLN A 188 -17.61 17.77 12.75
C GLN A 188 -17.49 16.66 11.68
N TRP A 189 -18.02 16.90 10.49
CA TRP A 189 -18.02 15.91 9.40
C TRP A 189 -16.74 15.93 8.56
N LEU A 190 -16.18 17.11 8.31
CA LEU A 190 -15.16 17.28 7.28
C LEU A 190 -13.72 17.37 7.80
N TRP A 191 -13.50 17.73 9.08
CA TRP A 191 -12.14 17.92 9.59
C TRP A 191 -11.23 16.69 9.41
N PRO A 192 -11.68 15.43 9.60
CA PRO A 192 -10.79 14.28 9.44
C PRO A 192 -10.34 14.13 7.99
N THR A 193 -11.24 14.26 7.03
CA THR A 193 -10.93 14.21 5.60
C THR A 193 -9.98 15.34 5.20
N VAL A 194 -10.25 16.57 5.63
CA VAL A 194 -9.41 17.74 5.36
C VAL A 194 -7.99 17.55 5.90
N LEU A 195 -7.85 16.92 7.08
CA LEU A 195 -6.56 16.65 7.70
C LEU A 195 -5.82 15.48 7.01
N PHE A 196 -6.49 14.33 6.83
CA PHE A 196 -5.85 13.09 6.41
C PHE A 196 -5.68 12.97 4.90
N THR A 197 -6.57 13.52 4.08
CA THR A 197 -6.49 13.40 2.61
C THR A 197 -5.21 14.00 2.01
N PRO A 198 -4.72 15.20 2.41
CA PRO A 198 -3.44 15.73 1.92
C PRO A 198 -2.25 14.84 2.28
N ILE A 199 -2.24 14.27 3.49
CA ILE A 199 -1.19 13.36 3.97
C ILE A 199 -1.18 12.09 3.11
N ILE A 200 -2.36 11.51 2.87
CA ILE A 200 -2.53 10.33 2.01
C ILE A 200 -2.09 10.64 0.59
N ALA A 201 -2.54 11.76 0.01
CA ALA A 201 -2.20 12.16 -1.35
C ALA A 201 -0.70 12.40 -1.51
N TRP A 202 -0.03 13.01 -0.53
CA TRP A 202 1.41 13.20 -0.52
C TRP A 202 2.14 11.85 -0.50
N HIS A 203 1.72 10.93 0.37
CA HIS A 203 2.32 9.60 0.48
C HIS A 203 2.09 8.77 -0.79
N GLN A 204 0.89 8.82 -1.38
CA GLN A 204 0.58 8.15 -2.65
C GLN A 204 1.34 8.75 -3.84
N ARG A 205 1.57 10.07 -3.88
CA ARG A 205 2.35 10.73 -4.93
C ARG A 205 3.82 10.36 -4.88
N ARG A 206 4.39 10.15 -3.68
CA ARG A 206 5.74 9.60 -3.53
C ARG A 206 5.84 8.24 -4.21
N VAL A 207 4.88 7.34 -3.95
CA VAL A 207 4.79 6.03 -4.60
C VAL A 207 4.55 6.13 -6.12
N LYS A 208 3.80 7.12 -6.61
CA LYS A 208 3.58 7.33 -8.06
C LYS A 208 4.81 7.87 -8.80
N LYS A 209 5.58 8.78 -8.20
CA LYS A 209 6.79 9.33 -8.82
C LYS A 209 7.87 8.26 -8.99
N THR A 210 7.99 7.38 -8.00
CA THR A 210 8.78 6.14 -8.07
C THR A 210 8.45 5.30 -9.31
N VAL A 211 7.16 5.02 -9.57
CA VAL A 211 6.73 4.16 -10.69
C VAL A 211 6.76 4.88 -12.05
N LEU A 212 6.37 6.16 -12.13
CA LEU A 212 6.36 6.93 -13.38
C LEU A 212 7.75 7.35 -13.85
N VAL A 213 8.70 7.60 -12.95
CA VAL A 213 10.10 7.84 -13.33
C VAL A 213 10.75 6.54 -13.82
N GLY A 214 10.42 5.38 -13.22
CA GLY A 214 10.82 4.07 -13.73
C GLY A 214 10.23 3.74 -15.12
N ALA A 215 8.97 4.09 -15.38
CA ALA A 215 8.32 3.84 -16.68
C ALA A 215 8.70 4.87 -17.77
N ALA A 216 8.93 6.14 -17.41
CA ALA A 216 9.31 7.19 -18.36
C ALA A 216 10.78 7.08 -18.80
N GLY A 217 11.65 6.48 -17.98
CA GLY A 217 13.03 6.15 -18.36
C GLY A 217 13.10 5.17 -19.55
N LEU A 218 12.08 4.32 -19.73
CA LEU A 218 12.04 3.30 -20.79
C LEU A 218 11.66 3.85 -22.18
N LEU A 219 11.10 5.07 -22.27
CA LEU A 219 10.55 5.61 -23.53
C LEU A 219 11.33 6.82 -24.09
N LEU A 220 12.29 7.38 -23.35
CA LEU A 220 13.04 8.57 -23.77
C LEU A 220 14.42 8.26 -24.38
N PHE A 221 14.80 6.98 -24.50
CA PHE A 221 16.11 6.55 -25.03
C PHE A 221 16.01 5.64 -26.26
N MET A 222 14.98 5.77 -27.09
CA MET A 222 15.04 5.25 -28.45
C MET A 222 15.40 6.38 -29.42
N PRO A 223 16.64 6.43 -29.96
CA PRO A 223 16.96 7.37 -31.02
C PRO A 223 16.14 7.01 -32.27
N GLY A 224 15.27 7.93 -32.69
CA GLY A 224 14.39 7.81 -33.86
C GLY A 224 15.09 7.91 -35.21
N THR A 225 16.34 7.42 -35.33
CA THR A 225 17.12 7.50 -36.56
C THR A 225 17.86 6.20 -36.80
N LEU A 226 17.14 5.18 -37.28
CA LEU A 226 17.65 4.06 -38.08
C LEU A 226 16.45 3.23 -38.59
N LEU A 227 15.61 3.86 -39.43
CA LEU A 227 14.48 3.22 -40.11
C LEU A 227 14.63 3.23 -41.64
N ALA A 228 15.84 2.92 -42.14
CA ALA A 228 16.00 2.68 -43.57
C ALA A 228 17.17 1.71 -43.82
N GLY A 229 16.84 0.46 -44.17
CA GLY A 229 17.76 -0.35 -44.96
C GLY A 229 18.07 -1.79 -44.54
N ASN A 230 17.21 -2.50 -43.78
CA ASN A 230 17.43 -3.94 -43.53
C ASN A 230 16.24 -4.81 -43.96
N PRO A 231 16.43 -5.75 -44.92
CA PRO A 231 15.34 -6.57 -45.47
C PRO A 231 14.87 -7.72 -44.55
N ASP A 232 15.45 -7.90 -43.36
CA ASP A 232 15.09 -9.00 -42.42
C ASP A 232 13.98 -8.63 -41.41
N LEU A 233 13.34 -7.47 -41.52
CA LEU A 233 12.29 -7.01 -40.57
C LEU A 233 10.86 -7.46 -40.90
N SER A 234 10.67 -8.24 -41.96
CA SER A 234 9.33 -8.74 -42.35
C SER A 234 8.59 -9.54 -41.26
N PRO A 235 9.25 -10.29 -40.34
CA PRO A 235 8.55 -11.02 -39.26
C PRO A 235 8.23 -10.15 -38.03
N CYS A 236 8.78 -8.94 -37.91
CA CYS A 236 8.54 -8.07 -36.75
C CYS A 236 7.22 -7.28 -36.84
N LEU A 237 6.65 -7.17 -38.05
CA LEU A 237 5.39 -6.45 -38.29
C LEU A 237 4.14 -7.23 -37.86
N THR A 238 4.28 -8.53 -37.54
CA THR A 238 3.17 -9.38 -37.11
C THR A 238 3.12 -9.64 -35.60
N GLY A 239 4.03 -9.05 -34.81
CA GLY A 239 3.97 -9.07 -33.35
C GLY A 239 4.60 -10.28 -32.65
N ASP A 240 5.26 -11.19 -33.37
CA ASP A 240 5.78 -12.45 -32.82
C ASP A 240 7.30 -12.46 -32.55
N CYS A 241 8.01 -11.34 -32.74
CA CYS A 241 9.45 -11.31 -32.49
C CYS A 241 9.76 -10.90 -31.04
N ALA A 242 9.91 -11.89 -30.16
CA ALA A 242 10.67 -11.70 -28.92
C ALA A 242 12.16 -11.72 -29.28
N ILE A 243 12.80 -10.54 -29.38
CA ILE A 243 14.26 -10.46 -29.40
C ILE A 243 14.73 -10.99 -28.04
N PRO A 244 15.49 -12.09 -27.96
CA PRO A 244 15.98 -12.59 -26.68
C PRO A 244 16.88 -11.52 -26.06
N ALA A 245 16.43 -10.95 -24.95
CA ALA A 245 17.20 -9.94 -24.23
C ALA A 245 18.53 -10.56 -23.78
N LYS A 246 19.65 -9.94 -24.16
CA LYS A 246 20.99 -10.41 -23.82
C LYS A 246 21.15 -10.38 -22.29
N LYS A 247 21.22 -11.56 -21.66
CA LYS A 247 21.52 -11.67 -20.22
C LYS A 247 22.96 -11.22 -19.96
N GLY A 248 23.18 -10.53 -18.85
CA GLY A 248 24.46 -10.00 -18.44
C GLY A 248 24.92 -10.50 -17.07
N THR A 249 26.16 -10.16 -16.76
CA THR A 249 26.89 -10.50 -15.55
C THR A 249 27.10 -9.26 -14.69
N LEU A 250 26.64 -9.30 -13.44
CA LEU A 250 26.82 -8.20 -12.48
C LEU A 250 28.00 -8.50 -11.55
N THR A 251 29.06 -7.70 -11.66
CA THR A 251 30.21 -7.72 -10.74
C THR A 251 30.04 -6.64 -9.67
N ILE A 252 30.07 -7.02 -8.40
CA ILE A 252 29.80 -6.14 -7.28
C ILE A 252 31.02 -6.09 -6.37
N THR A 253 31.57 -4.89 -6.19
CA THR A 253 32.66 -4.64 -5.25
C THR A 253 32.14 -3.88 -4.04
N VAL A 254 32.20 -4.48 -2.87
CA VAL A 254 31.85 -3.86 -1.59
C VAL A 254 33.14 -3.41 -0.91
N THR A 255 33.18 -2.14 -0.50
CA THR A 255 34.29 -1.56 0.27
C THR A 255 33.88 -1.42 1.73
N SER A 256 34.70 -1.92 2.66
CA SER A 256 34.45 -1.79 4.09
C SER A 256 35.53 -0.96 4.79
N ALA A 257 35.10 -0.22 5.82
CA ALA A 257 36.00 0.48 6.74
C ALA A 257 36.52 -0.41 7.88
N LYS A 258 35.96 -1.62 8.06
CA LYS A 258 36.36 -2.58 9.10
C LYS A 258 36.92 -3.84 8.46
N ASN A 259 38.08 -4.27 8.93
CA ASN A 259 38.71 -5.54 8.53
C ASN A 259 38.08 -6.73 9.27
N GLY A 260 38.05 -7.89 8.61
CA GLY A 260 37.48 -9.14 9.16
C GLY A 260 35.96 -9.25 8.96
N GLY A 261 35.40 -10.41 9.29
CA GLY A 261 33.98 -10.69 9.10
C GLY A 261 33.57 -11.02 7.67
N VAL A 262 32.30 -11.43 7.52
CA VAL A 262 31.73 -11.89 6.24
C VAL A 262 30.70 -10.88 5.77
N VAL A 263 30.84 -10.39 4.54
CA VAL A 263 29.83 -9.56 3.90
C VAL A 263 28.77 -10.45 3.29
N TYR A 264 27.52 -10.26 3.70
CA TYR A 264 26.34 -10.86 3.09
C TYR A 264 25.68 -9.83 2.18
N LEU A 265 25.40 -10.23 0.95
CA LEU A 265 24.88 -9.36 -0.08
C LEU A 265 23.66 -9.99 -0.76
N ARG A 266 22.66 -9.17 -1.03
CA ARG A 266 21.44 -9.54 -1.78
C ARG A 266 21.25 -8.63 -2.98
N VAL A 267 21.00 -9.25 -4.14
CA VAL A 267 20.60 -8.57 -5.38
C VAL A 267 19.10 -8.69 -5.55
N MET A 268 18.43 -7.56 -5.81
CA MET A 268 16.99 -7.45 -5.95
C MET A 268 16.63 -6.83 -7.31
N ASN A 269 15.57 -7.30 -7.96
CA ASN A 269 15.01 -6.68 -9.17
C ASN A 269 14.15 -5.44 -8.83
N ALA A 270 13.61 -4.77 -9.85
CA ALA A 270 12.73 -3.61 -9.68
C ALA A 270 11.49 -3.88 -8.82
N GLU A 271 11.01 -5.13 -8.77
CA GLU A 271 9.88 -5.59 -7.97
C GLU A 271 10.26 -5.93 -6.52
N ASN A 272 11.51 -5.69 -6.13
CA ASN A 272 12.09 -6.01 -4.82
C ASN A 272 12.08 -7.52 -4.51
N GLU A 273 12.17 -8.35 -5.54
CA GLU A 273 12.34 -9.80 -5.44
C GLU A 273 13.83 -10.16 -5.49
N LYS A 274 14.24 -11.14 -4.67
CA LYS A 274 15.62 -11.62 -4.64
C LYS A 274 15.94 -12.39 -5.93
N VAL A 275 16.93 -11.91 -6.68
CA VAL A 275 17.39 -12.54 -7.93
C VAL A 275 18.81 -13.06 -7.85
N GLY A 276 19.55 -12.69 -6.80
CA GLY A 276 20.90 -13.17 -6.54
C GLY A 276 21.31 -12.92 -5.10
N GLU A 277 22.30 -13.68 -4.63
CA GLU A 277 22.91 -13.49 -3.33
C GLU A 277 24.38 -13.92 -3.36
N CYS A 278 25.16 -13.31 -2.49
CA CYS A 278 26.58 -13.56 -2.35
C CYS A 278 27.00 -13.45 -0.90
N LYS A 279 28.03 -14.19 -0.52
CA LYS A 279 28.77 -13.94 0.71
C LYS A 279 30.27 -14.12 0.51
N GLY A 280 31.07 -13.38 1.26
CA GLY A 280 32.51 -13.45 1.16
C GLY A 280 33.21 -12.66 2.25
N GLU A 281 34.42 -13.08 2.57
CA GLU A 281 35.28 -12.37 3.52
C GLU A 281 35.81 -11.07 2.90
N VAL A 282 36.04 -10.07 3.74
CA VAL A 282 36.67 -8.81 3.33
C VAL A 282 38.19 -8.99 3.33
N VAL A 283 38.80 -8.98 2.13
CA VAL A 283 40.25 -9.03 1.93
C VAL A 283 40.72 -7.66 1.49
N ASP A 284 41.74 -7.10 2.15
CA ASP A 284 42.29 -5.75 1.87
C ASP A 284 41.22 -4.64 1.84
N GLY A 285 40.21 -4.74 2.71
CA GLY A 285 39.12 -3.77 2.82
C GLY A 285 38.05 -3.88 1.72
N GLN A 286 38.10 -4.93 0.88
CA GLN A 286 37.13 -5.16 -0.19
C GLN A 286 36.61 -6.58 -0.24
N MET A 287 35.41 -6.73 -0.79
CA MET A 287 34.80 -8.02 -1.15
C MET A 287 34.21 -7.88 -2.55
N THR A 288 34.52 -8.82 -3.44
CA THR A 288 33.99 -8.83 -4.81
C THR A 288 33.16 -10.08 -5.02
N CYS A 289 31.97 -9.94 -5.62
CA CYS A 289 31.14 -11.06 -6.05
C CYS A 289 30.57 -10.85 -7.45
N THR A 290 30.23 -11.95 -8.12
CA THR A 290 29.65 -11.94 -9.46
C THR A 290 28.31 -12.67 -9.47
N VAL A 291 27.31 -12.12 -10.16
CA VAL A 291 25.99 -12.72 -10.37
C VAL A 291 25.69 -12.76 -11.86
N ASP A 292 25.59 -13.97 -12.41
CA ASP A 292 25.39 -14.18 -13.85
C ASP A 292 23.90 -14.30 -14.23
N GLY A 293 23.61 -14.16 -15.52
CA GLY A 293 22.31 -14.52 -16.08
C GLY A 293 21.18 -13.53 -15.81
N LEU A 294 21.51 -12.30 -15.44
CA LEU A 294 20.55 -11.24 -15.16
C LEU A 294 20.01 -10.65 -16.47
N ALA A 295 18.70 -10.59 -16.62
CA ALA A 295 18.07 -9.93 -17.76
C ALA A 295 18.29 -8.40 -17.69
N PRO A 296 18.26 -7.69 -18.83
CA PRO A 296 18.25 -6.24 -18.81
C PRO A 296 17.11 -5.69 -17.95
N GLY A 297 17.41 -4.73 -17.09
CA GLY A 297 16.45 -4.20 -16.11
C GLY A 297 17.10 -3.37 -15.01
N GLN A 298 16.30 -2.96 -14.03
CA GLN A 298 16.81 -2.25 -12.85
C GLN A 298 17.04 -3.23 -11.69
N TYR A 299 18.16 -3.02 -10.99
CA TYR A 299 18.57 -3.83 -9.86
C TYR A 299 18.98 -2.95 -8.69
N ALA A 300 18.81 -3.46 -7.48
CA ALA A 300 19.32 -2.89 -6.25
C ALA A 300 20.15 -3.94 -5.51
N VAL A 301 21.16 -3.49 -4.78
CA VAL A 301 22.00 -4.34 -3.96
C VAL A 301 22.01 -3.81 -2.53
N ALA A 302 21.76 -4.70 -1.58
CA ALA A 302 21.90 -4.42 -0.15
C ALA A 302 22.94 -5.37 0.44
N ALA A 303 23.81 -4.85 1.30
CA ALA A 303 24.81 -5.66 1.98
C ALA A 303 24.96 -5.26 3.45
N PHE A 304 25.30 -6.24 4.29
CA PHE A 304 25.77 -6.02 5.65
C PHE A 304 26.99 -6.89 5.93
N GLN A 305 27.85 -6.46 6.84
CA GLN A 305 29.06 -7.16 7.25
C GLN A 305 28.85 -7.74 8.65
N ASP A 306 28.76 -9.06 8.71
CA ASP A 306 28.70 -9.81 9.95
C ASP A 306 30.11 -9.88 10.56
N LEU A 307 30.28 -9.29 11.73
CA LEU A 307 31.56 -9.23 12.44
C LEU A 307 31.66 -10.23 13.60
N ASN A 308 30.54 -10.75 14.09
CA ASN A 308 30.50 -11.64 15.25
C ASN A 308 30.17 -13.11 14.89
N GLY A 309 29.84 -13.38 13.62
CA GLY A 309 29.64 -14.71 13.05
C GLY A 309 28.28 -15.32 13.38
N ASP A 310 27.26 -14.50 13.67
CA ASP A 310 25.90 -14.98 13.99
C ASP A 310 24.95 -15.03 12.77
N GLU A 311 25.42 -14.62 11.59
CA GLU A 311 24.66 -14.52 10.33
C GLU A 311 23.45 -13.57 10.37
N GLU A 312 23.28 -12.80 11.45
CA GLU A 312 22.19 -11.86 11.64
C GLU A 312 22.70 -10.42 11.66
N MET A 313 21.93 -9.50 11.07
CA MET A 313 22.28 -8.09 11.20
C MET A 313 21.84 -7.59 12.58
N ASN A 314 22.82 -7.40 13.47
CA ASN A 314 22.58 -6.93 14.81
C ASN A 314 22.02 -5.50 14.83
N ALA A 315 21.06 -5.24 15.73
CA ALA A 315 20.45 -3.93 15.90
C ALA A 315 20.35 -3.56 17.39
N ASN A 316 20.50 -2.27 17.70
CA ASN A 316 20.32 -1.77 19.06
C ASN A 316 18.83 -1.69 19.46
N MET A 317 18.54 -1.28 20.70
CA MET A 317 17.17 -1.19 21.24
C MET A 317 16.24 -0.23 20.47
N PHE A 318 16.78 0.63 19.61
CA PHE A 318 16.03 1.54 18.73
C PHE A 318 15.92 1.03 17.29
N GLY A 319 16.38 -0.20 17.01
CA GLY A 319 16.34 -0.84 15.70
C GLY A 319 17.39 -0.33 14.70
N MET A 320 18.41 0.42 15.16
CA MET A 320 19.51 0.85 14.30
C MET A 320 20.56 -0.27 14.21
N PRO A 321 21.05 -0.61 13.00
CA PRO A 321 22.10 -1.60 12.83
C PRO A 321 23.36 -1.23 13.62
N THR A 322 23.92 -2.20 14.33
CA THR A 322 25.20 -2.05 15.05
C THR A 322 26.40 -2.55 14.24
N GLU A 323 26.12 -3.23 13.13
CA GLU A 323 27.10 -3.75 12.19
C GLU A 323 27.11 -2.96 10.88
N PRO A 324 28.24 -2.91 10.16
CA PRO A 324 28.35 -2.13 8.93
C PRO A 324 27.36 -2.60 7.88
N TYR A 325 26.64 -1.66 7.28
CA TYR A 325 25.69 -1.94 6.21
C TYR A 325 25.77 -0.90 5.10
N GLY A 326 25.23 -1.26 3.94
CA GLY A 326 25.31 -0.42 2.75
C GLY A 326 24.34 -0.86 1.67
N PHE A 327 24.07 0.06 0.76
CA PHE A 327 23.22 -0.15 -0.39
C PHE A 327 23.92 0.35 -1.66
N SER A 328 23.53 -0.19 -2.82
CA SER A 328 23.95 0.33 -4.12
C SER A 328 23.65 1.83 -4.22
N ASN A 329 24.43 2.51 -5.08
CA ASN A 329 24.51 3.97 -5.17
C ASN A 329 24.95 4.69 -3.88
N ASN A 330 25.42 3.96 -2.86
CA ASN A 330 25.69 4.49 -1.53
C ASN A 330 24.47 5.22 -0.93
N ALA A 331 23.26 4.73 -1.25
CA ALA A 331 22.01 5.33 -0.80
C ALA A 331 21.94 5.39 0.73
N ARG A 332 21.43 6.50 1.27
CA ARG A 332 21.26 6.71 2.71
C ARG A 332 19.94 7.38 3.03
N GLY A 333 19.23 6.86 4.04
CA GLY A 333 18.05 7.48 4.61
C GLY A 333 18.39 8.28 5.88
N ASN A 334 17.63 9.34 6.16
CA ASN A 334 17.82 10.16 7.37
C ASN A 334 17.14 9.59 8.62
N PHE A 335 16.05 8.82 8.46
CA PHE A 335 15.28 8.23 9.58
C PHE A 335 14.82 6.81 9.22
N GLY A 336 15.78 5.95 8.84
CA GLY A 336 15.55 4.58 8.39
C GLY A 336 16.40 4.22 7.16
N PRO A 337 16.20 3.03 6.57
CA PRO A 337 16.86 2.67 5.32
C PRO A 337 16.51 3.66 4.21
N PRO A 338 17.40 3.87 3.21
CA PRO A 338 17.08 4.64 2.03
C PRO A 338 15.87 4.06 1.30
N SER A 339 15.21 4.86 0.46
CA SER A 339 14.16 4.32 -0.39
C SER A 339 14.74 3.29 -1.35
N PHE A 340 13.94 2.32 -1.78
CA PHE A 340 14.41 1.28 -2.70
C PHE A 340 14.93 1.90 -4.02
N ASP A 341 14.27 2.96 -4.49
CA ASP A 341 14.64 3.67 -5.71
C ASP A 341 16.03 4.29 -5.64
N ASP A 342 16.41 4.83 -4.48
CA ASP A 342 17.74 5.44 -4.31
C ASP A 342 18.85 4.39 -4.52
N GLN A 343 18.51 3.10 -4.35
CA GLN A 343 19.42 1.97 -4.51
C GLN A 343 19.44 1.44 -5.97
N LEU A 344 18.44 1.78 -6.80
CA LEU A 344 18.29 1.19 -8.14
C LEU A 344 19.37 1.68 -9.11
N PHE A 345 19.90 0.75 -9.90
CA PHE A 345 20.76 1.03 -11.04
C PHE A 345 20.33 0.19 -12.25
N GLU A 346 20.54 0.72 -13.44
CA GLU A 346 20.17 0.05 -14.70
C GLU A 346 21.24 -0.95 -15.15
N MET A 347 20.83 -2.07 -15.72
CA MET A 347 21.70 -3.08 -16.30
C MET A 347 21.17 -3.44 -17.68
N ASP A 348 22.00 -3.31 -18.70
CA ASP A 348 21.70 -3.59 -20.12
C ASP A 348 22.62 -4.69 -20.71
N GLY A 349 23.49 -5.25 -19.86
CA GLY A 349 24.50 -6.25 -20.19
C GLY A 349 25.42 -6.47 -18.98
N ASP A 350 26.68 -6.84 -19.23
CA ASP A 350 27.66 -6.98 -18.15
C ASP A 350 27.91 -5.63 -17.47
N LYS A 351 27.85 -5.58 -16.14
CA LYS A 351 28.00 -4.35 -15.37
C LYS A 351 28.84 -4.56 -14.12
N SER A 352 29.67 -3.58 -13.78
CA SER A 352 30.38 -3.53 -12.50
C SER A 352 29.90 -2.35 -11.66
N ILE A 353 29.67 -2.59 -10.36
CA ILE A 353 29.28 -1.55 -9.39
C ILE A 353 30.16 -1.59 -8.16
N THR A 354 30.32 -0.45 -7.49
CA THR A 354 31.06 -0.35 -6.23
C THR A 354 30.32 0.51 -5.22
N PHE A 355 30.18 0.04 -3.99
CA PHE A 355 29.59 0.81 -2.89
C PHE A 355 30.22 0.48 -1.53
N LYS A 356 29.91 1.32 -0.53
CA LYS A 356 30.50 1.27 0.81
C LYS A 356 29.53 0.66 1.82
N VAL A 357 30.04 -0.22 2.67
CA VAL A 357 29.42 -0.58 3.96
C VAL A 357 30.07 0.24 5.07
N LYS A 358 29.29 0.84 5.96
CA LYS A 358 29.80 1.69 7.05
C LYS A 358 29.05 1.47 8.36
#